data_AF-A0A0N8WGL7-F1
#
_entry.id   AF-A0A0N8WGL7-F1
#
_cell.length_a   1.000
_cell.length_b   1.000
_cell.length_c   1.000
_cell.angle_alpha   90.00
_cell.angle_beta   90.00
_cell.angle_gamma   90.00
#
_symmetry.space_group_name_H-M   'P 1'
#
loop_
_entity.id
_entity.type
_entity.pdbx_description
1 polymer ?
#
loop_
_entity_poly.entity_id
_entity_poly.type
_entity_poly.pdbx_seq_one_letter_code
_entity_poly.pdbx_strand_id
1 'polypeptide(L)'
;MISEFYINTCWYIGIASKTLALIGLALDMYGVYRLFHFEPEPLEKPNESIFNATIPGWSEEEKNQYRIKELLKKIDTVMSDTKALKTRSVLFKRIIIIGFFLQAMAIGLTYICT
;
A
#
# COMPACT_ATOMS: atom_id res chain seq x y z
N MET A 1 38.88 24.84 -21.41
CA MET A 1 38.90 24.13 -20.12
C MET A 1 37.65 24.39 -19.27
N ILE A 2 37.31 25.64 -18.91
CA ILE A 2 36.09 25.93 -18.10
C ILE A 2 34.78 25.61 -18.87
N SER A 3 34.75 25.86 -20.19
CA SER A 3 33.56 25.58 -21.02
C SER A 3 33.29 24.07 -21.19
N GLU A 4 34.31 23.25 -21.43
CA GLU A 4 34.15 21.79 -21.55
C GLU A 4 33.72 21.14 -20.23
N PHE A 5 34.26 21.62 -19.10
CA PHE A 5 33.83 21.17 -17.78
C PHE A 5 32.35 21.49 -17.53
N TYR A 6 31.90 22.70 -17.90
CA TYR A 6 30.51 23.11 -17.78
C TYR A 6 29.57 22.28 -18.67
N ILE A 7 29.94 22.06 -19.93
CA ILE A 7 29.16 21.27 -20.89
C ILE A 7 28.99 19.82 -20.40
N ASN A 8 30.07 19.19 -19.96
CA ASN A 8 30.02 17.82 -19.43
C ASN A 8 29.15 17.74 -18.17
N THR A 9 29.28 18.70 -17.26
CA THR A 9 28.49 18.75 -16.02
C THR A 9 27.01 18.89 -16.33
N CYS A 10 26.63 19.75 -17.28
CA CYS A 10 25.23 19.92 -17.66
C CYS A 10 24.64 18.71 -18.40
N TRP A 11 25.47 17.99 -19.16
CA TRP A 11 25.04 16.73 -19.76
C TRP A 11 24.69 15.67 -18.70
N TYR A 12 25.54 15.51 -17.67
CA TYR A 12 25.28 14.61 -16.55
C TYR A 12 24.06 15.04 -15.71
N ILE A 13 23.89 16.34 -15.46
CA ILE A 13 22.71 16.89 -14.76
C ILE A 13 21.43 16.60 -15.54
N GLY A 14 21.45 16.74 -16.88
CA GLY A 14 20.31 16.43 -17.73
C GLY A 14 19.90 14.95 -17.67
N ILE A 15 20.88 14.04 -17.69
CA ILE A 15 20.62 12.60 -17.53
C ILE A 15 20.08 12.27 -16.14
N ALA A 16 20.69 12.86 -15.10
CA ALA A 16 20.26 12.66 -13.71
C ALA A 16 18.82 13.15 -13.48
N SER A 17 18.48 14.34 -13.99
CA SER A 17 17.12 14.90 -13.93
C SER A 17 16.08 13.98 -14.58
N LYS A 18 16.32 13.53 -15.82
CA LYS A 18 15.41 12.61 -16.53
C LYS A 18 15.24 11.28 -15.80
N THR A 19 16.33 10.75 -15.23
CA THR A 19 16.31 9.49 -14.49
C THR A 19 15.51 9.63 -13.19
N LEU A 20 15.71 10.72 -12.43
CA LEU A 20 14.93 11.02 -11.24
C LEU A 20 13.43 11.17 -11.55
N ALA A 21 13.09 11.85 -12.64
CA ALA A 21 11.70 12.02 -13.06
C ALA A 21 11.02 10.68 -13.36
N LEU A 22 11.70 9.79 -14.10
CA LEU A 22 11.20 8.45 -14.41
C LEU A 22 11.02 7.60 -13.15
N ILE A 23 11.99 7.61 -12.24
CA ILE A 23 11.91 6.88 -10.97
C ILE A 23 10.75 7.42 -10.12
N GLY A 24 10.62 8.74 -10.02
CA GLY A 24 9.55 9.37 -9.27
C GLY A 24 8.16 9.00 -9.80
N LEU A 25 7.97 9.05 -11.13
CA LEU A 25 6.73 8.64 -11.79
C LEU A 25 6.39 7.16 -11.55
N ALA A 26 7.40 6.29 -11.64
CA ALA A 26 7.22 4.86 -11.40
C ALA A 26 6.79 4.57 -9.94
N LEU A 27 7.39 5.27 -8.97
CA LEU A 27 7.04 5.13 -7.56
C LEU A 27 5.62 5.64 -7.27
N ASP A 28 5.22 6.76 -7.88
CA ASP A 28 3.86 7.28 -7.76
C ASP A 28 2.83 6.31 -8.33
N MET A 29 3.04 5.82 -9.56
CA MET A 29 2.15 4.82 -10.18
C MET A 29 2.07 3.55 -9.34
N TYR A 30 3.20 3.03 -8.86
CA TYR A 30 3.23 1.85 -8.01
C TYR A 30 2.48 2.08 -6.69
N GLY A 31 2.75 3.20 -6.02
CA GLY A 31 2.12 3.55 -4.75
C GLY A 31 0.61 3.70 -4.90
N VAL A 32 0.15 4.42 -5.93
CA VAL A 32 -1.27 4.63 -6.25
C VAL A 32 -1.94 3.32 -6.62
N TYR A 33 -1.36 2.54 -7.55
CA TYR A 33 -1.90 1.24 -7.95
C TYR A 33 -2.10 0.34 -6.73
N ARG A 34 -1.08 0.22 -5.88
CA ARG A 34 -1.18 -0.58 -4.65
C ARG A 34 -2.27 -0.02 -3.73
N LEU A 35 -2.32 1.29 -3.51
CA LEU A 35 -3.32 1.92 -2.64
C LEU A 35 -4.76 1.60 -3.08
N PHE A 36 -5.04 1.61 -4.39
CA PHE A 36 -6.37 1.32 -4.94
C PHE A 36 -6.68 -0.17 -5.06
N HIS A 37 -5.67 -1.04 -5.26
CA HIS A 37 -5.83 -2.50 -5.31
C HIS A 37 -5.72 -3.20 -3.94
N PHE A 38 -5.61 -2.45 -2.83
CA PHE A 38 -5.81 -3.00 -1.49
C PHE A 38 -7.31 -3.19 -1.24
N GLU A 39 -7.93 -4.12 -1.96
CA GLU A 39 -9.17 -4.70 -1.47
C GLU A 39 -8.81 -5.63 -0.29
N PRO A 40 -9.44 -5.47 0.88
CA PRO A 40 -9.41 -6.54 1.87
C PRO A 40 -9.94 -7.80 1.18
N GLU A 41 -9.34 -8.97 1.47
CA GLU A 41 -9.93 -10.23 1.03
C GLU A 41 -11.42 -10.18 1.40
N PRO A 42 -12.34 -10.42 0.44
CA PRO A 42 -13.75 -10.39 0.73
C PRO A 42 -13.95 -11.36 1.88
N LEU A 43 -14.48 -10.85 3.01
CA LEU A 43 -14.84 -11.71 4.13
C LEU A 43 -15.63 -12.86 3.54
N GLU A 44 -15.06 -14.07 3.56
CA GLU A 44 -15.76 -15.25 3.06
C GLU A 44 -17.14 -15.21 3.67
N LYS A 45 -18.17 -15.16 2.82
CA LYS A 45 -19.56 -15.05 3.26
C LYS A 45 -19.72 -15.99 4.43
N PRO A 46 -20.25 -15.52 5.59
CA PRO A 46 -20.30 -16.31 6.80
C PRO A 46 -20.86 -17.66 6.41
N ASN A 47 -20.04 -18.70 6.53
CA ASN A 47 -20.40 -20.03 6.09
C ASN A 47 -21.68 -20.38 6.83
N GLU A 48 -22.83 -20.33 6.15
CA GLU A 48 -24.15 -20.47 6.79
C GLU A 48 -24.25 -21.82 7.49
N SER A 49 -23.44 -22.80 7.06
CA SER A 49 -23.27 -24.08 7.72
C SER A 49 -22.79 -23.96 9.16
N ILE A 50 -22.03 -22.94 9.55
CA ILE A 50 -21.57 -22.74 10.93
C ILE A 50 -22.72 -22.22 11.82
N PHE A 51 -23.57 -21.35 11.29
CA PHE A 51 -24.73 -20.82 12.02
C PHE A 51 -25.90 -21.82 12.05
N ASN A 52 -26.02 -22.66 11.02
CA ASN A 52 -27.07 -23.65 10.83
C ASN A 52 -26.67 -25.08 11.26
N ALA A 53 -25.38 -25.37 11.49
CA ALA A 53 -24.93 -26.64 12.07
C ALA A 53 -25.44 -26.74 13.50
N THR A 54 -26.62 -27.31 13.62
CA THR A 54 -27.15 -27.74 14.91
C THR A 54 -26.28 -28.92 15.34
N ILE A 55 -25.30 -28.69 16.23
CA ILE A 55 -24.53 -29.78 16.83
C ILE A 55 -25.54 -30.63 17.62
N PRO A 56 -25.85 -31.87 17.18
CA PRO A 56 -26.88 -32.67 17.81
C PRO A 56 -26.42 -33.07 19.22
N GLY A 57 -27.25 -32.79 20.22
CA GLY A 57 -26.98 -33.11 21.63
C GLY A 57 -26.51 -31.93 22.50
N TRP A 58 -26.30 -30.74 21.94
CA TRP A 58 -25.98 -29.54 22.72
C TRP A 58 -27.24 -28.78 23.14
N SER A 59 -27.24 -28.25 24.37
CA SER A 59 -28.25 -27.30 24.84
C SER A 59 -28.16 -25.98 24.07
N GLU A 60 -29.24 -25.20 24.00
CA GLU A 60 -29.24 -23.88 23.35
C GLU A 60 -28.18 -22.92 23.93
N GLU A 61 -27.88 -23.07 25.21
CA GLU A 61 -26.88 -22.26 25.91
C GLU A 61 -25.45 -22.59 25.44
N GLU A 62 -25.13 -23.88 25.25
CA GLU A 62 -23.85 -24.33 24.71
C GLU A 62 -23.67 -23.92 23.24
N LYS A 63 -24.74 -23.99 22.43
CA LYS A 63 -24.72 -23.49 21.04
C LYS A 63 -24.46 -21.99 20.98
N ASN A 64 -25.10 -21.20 21.84
CA ASN A 64 -24.88 -19.75 21.90
C ASN A 64 -23.46 -19.41 22.34
N GLN A 65 -22.92 -20.11 23.34
CA GLN A 65 -21.52 -19.93 23.76
C GLN A 65 -20.53 -20.24 22.63
N TYR A 66 -20.80 -21.27 21.82
CA TYR A 66 -19.97 -21.62 20.66
C TYR A 66 -20.04 -20.55 19.56
N ARG A 67 -21.25 -20.11 19.20
CA ARG A 67 -21.45 -19.02 18.23
C ARG A 67 -20.73 -17.74 18.65
N ILE A 68 -20.79 -17.39 19.93
CA ILE A 68 -20.08 -16.21 20.48
C ILE A 68 -18.57 -16.38 20.35
N LYS A 69 -18.00 -17.53 20.73
CA LYS A 69 -16.56 -17.79 20.60
C LYS A 69 -16.08 -17.69 19.15
N GLU A 70 -16.88 -18.19 18.21
CA GLU A 70 -16.52 -18.20 16.80
C GLU A 70 -16.66 -16.81 16.16
N LEU A 71 -17.67 -16.04 16.56
CA LEU A 71 -17.80 -14.63 16.22
C LEU A 71 -16.61 -13.82 16.75
N LEU A 72 -16.21 -14.01 18.00
CA LEU A 72 -15.04 -13.34 18.58
C LEU A 72 -13.76 -13.68 17.80
N LYS A 73 -13.56 -14.95 17.44
CA LYS A 73 -12.41 -15.38 16.62
C LYS A 73 -12.40 -14.72 15.24
N LYS A 74 -13.57 -14.57 14.60
CA LYS A 74 -13.69 -13.84 13.33
C LYS A 74 -13.39 -12.36 13.51
N ILE A 75 -13.93 -11.73 14.55
CA ILE A 75 -13.67 -10.31 14.86
C ILE A 75 -12.17 -10.06 15.07
N ASP A 76 -11.47 -10.92 15.80
CA ASP A 76 -10.03 -10.81 16.02
C ASP A 76 -9.24 -10.93 14.70
N THR A 77 -9.65 -11.85 13.83
CA THR A 77 -9.02 -12.03 12.52
C THR A 77 -9.19 -10.77 11.65
N VAL A 78 -10.42 -10.26 11.56
CA VAL A 78 -10.73 -9.04 10.81
C VAL A 78 -10.00 -7.82 11.38
N MET A 79 -9.91 -7.69 12.70
CA MET A 79 -9.15 -6.61 13.34
C MET A 79 -7.66 -6.70 13.01
N SER A 80 -7.08 -7.90 13.03
CA SER A 80 -5.68 -8.13 12.65
C SER A 80 -5.43 -7.71 11.20
N ASP A 81 -6.28 -8.14 10.27
CA ASP A 81 -6.17 -7.81 8.86
C ASP A 81 -6.33 -6.31 8.61
N THR A 82 -7.30 -5.68 9.29
CA THR A 82 -7.51 -4.23 9.24
C THR A 82 -6.28 -3.46 9.72
N LYS A 83 -5.61 -3.94 10.76
CA LYS A 83 -4.37 -3.33 11.27
C LYS A 83 -3.20 -3.51 10.30
N ALA A 84 -3.10 -4.68 9.66
CA ALA A 84 -2.10 -4.94 8.63
C ALA A 84 -2.33 -4.04 7.39
N LEU A 85 -3.58 -3.91 6.95
CA LEU A 85 -4.02 -3.00 5.88
C LEU A 85 -3.68 -1.55 6.20
N LYS A 86 -3.98 -1.08 7.42
CA LYS A 86 -3.64 0.29 7.85
C LYS A 86 -2.14 0.53 7.79
N THR A 87 -1.34 -0.39 8.31
CA THR A 87 0.13 -0.31 8.28
C THR A 87 0.65 -0.24 6.84
N ARG A 88 0.15 -1.12 5.97
CA ARG A 88 0.50 -1.15 4.55
C ARG A 88 0.10 0.13 3.83
N SER A 89 -1.09 0.68 4.09
CA SER A 89 -1.57 1.93 3.49
C SER A 89 -0.66 3.13 3.81
N VAL A 90 -0.13 3.21 5.04
CA VAL A 90 0.81 4.26 5.46
C VAL A 90 2.12 4.14 4.68
N LEU A 91 2.58 2.92 4.44
CA LEU A 91 3.79 2.66 3.66
C LEU A 91 3.62 3.12 2.21
N PHE A 92 2.51 2.80 1.54
CA PHE A 92 2.27 3.25 0.17
C PHE A 92 2.10 4.78 0.07
N LYS A 93 1.46 5.42 1.05
CA LYS A 93 1.43 6.89 1.12
C LYS A 93 2.84 7.49 1.17
N ARG A 94 3.76 6.89 1.94
CA ARG A 94 5.17 7.34 1.98
C ARG A 94 5.86 7.16 0.63
N ILE A 95 5.60 6.06 -0.08
CA ILE A 95 6.17 5.82 -1.42
C ILE A 95 5.73 6.91 -2.40
N ILE A 96 4.44 7.26 -2.42
CA ILE A 96 3.90 8.34 -3.28
C ILE A 96 4.56 9.69 -2.91
N ILE A 97 4.73 9.99 -1.63
CA ILE A 97 5.40 11.23 -1.21
C ILE A 97 6.84 11.26 -1.73
N ILE A 98 7.59 10.14 -1.62
CA ILE A 98 8.96 10.04 -2.14
C ILE A 98 9.00 10.24 -3.66
N GLY A 99 8.07 9.63 -4.40
CA GLY A 99 7.97 9.78 -5.85
C GLY A 99 7.74 11.23 -6.27
N PHE A 100 6.82 11.92 -5.60
CA PHE A 100 6.58 13.35 -5.78
C PHE A 100 7.83 14.21 -5.50
N PHE A 101 8.54 13.96 -4.40
CA PHE A 101 9.77 14.69 -4.08
C PHE A 101 10.86 14.49 -5.15
N LEU A 102 11.02 13.27 -5.66
CA LEU A 102 11.98 12.98 -6.74
C LEU A 102 11.63 13.73 -8.03
N GLN A 103 10.34 13.86 -8.37
CA GLN A 103 9.90 14.67 -9.51
C GLN A 103 10.18 16.16 -9.29
N ALA A 104 9.91 16.69 -8.10
CA ALA A 104 10.21 18.08 -7.77
C ALA A 104 11.72 18.38 -7.86
N MET A 105 12.57 17.46 -7.37
CA MET A 105 14.02 17.55 -7.53
C MET A 105 14.45 17.48 -9.00
N ALA A 106 13.85 16.59 -9.79
CA ALA A 106 14.14 16.49 -11.22
C ALA A 106 13.87 17.80 -11.95
N ILE A 107 12.73 18.44 -11.68
CA ILE A 107 12.33 19.75 -12.23
C ILE A 107 13.35 20.82 -11.79
N GLY A 108 13.70 20.87 -10.50
CA GLY A 108 14.69 21.82 -9.99
C GLY A 108 16.06 21.66 -10.65
N LEU A 109 16.51 20.42 -10.86
CA LEU A 109 17.76 20.10 -11.56
C LEU A 109 17.74 20.53 -13.03
N THR A 110 16.58 20.50 -13.69
CA THR A 110 16.45 20.98 -15.08
C THR A 110 16.81 22.47 -15.18
N TYR A 111 16.40 23.30 -14.22
CA TYR A 111 16.69 24.75 -14.23
C TYR A 111 18.15 25.13 -13.96
N ILE A 112 19.00 24.21 -13.49
CA ILE A 112 20.41 24.52 -13.18
C ILE A 112 21.26 24.60 -14.46
N CYS A 113 20.83 23.91 -15.51
CA CYS A 113 21.58 23.74 -16.77
C CYS A 113 20.78 24.14 -18.02
N THR A 114 19.66 24.83 -17.82
CA THR A 114 18.93 25.56 -18.87
C THR A 114 19.40 27.01 -18.86
#